data_AF-A0A0Q6Z2W8-F1
#
_entry.id   AF-A0A0Q6Z2W8-F1
#
_cell.length_a   1.000
_cell.length_b   1.000
_cell.length_c   1.000
_cell.angle_alpha   90.00
_cell.angle_beta   90.00
_cell.angle_gamma   90.00
#
_symmetry.space_group_name_H-M   'P 1'
#
loop_
_entity.id
_entity.type
_entity.pdbx_description
1 polymer ?
#
loop_
_entity_poly.entity_id
_entity_poly.type
_entity_poly.pdbx_seq_one_letter_code
_entity_poly.pdbx_strand_id
1 'polypeptide(L)' 'MDKHKSIPVERGLYWYFEKGKAEPRPVMVDPTRWVNKFKSFNGSEQAWLADGEYLLGPQPVPADQPE' A
#
# COMPACT_ATOMS: atom_id res chain seq x y z
N MET A 1 5.09 -11.85 0.95
CA MET A 1 4.70 -10.43 0.75
C MET A 1 5.89 -9.72 0.15
N ASP A 2 5.67 -8.99 -0.94
CA ASP A 2 6.76 -8.34 -1.66
C ASP A 2 6.96 -6.90 -1.19
N LYS A 3 8.22 -6.44 -1.22
CA LYS A 3 8.61 -5.07 -0.91
C LYS A 3 8.76 -4.28 -2.20
N HIS A 4 7.98 -3.22 -2.34
CA HIS A 4 7.93 -2.37 -3.52
C HIS A 4 8.50 -0.99 -3.22
N LYS A 5 9.50 -0.56 -3.99
CA LYS A 5 10.07 0.80 -3.94
C LYS A 5 9.45 1.76 -4.97
N SER A 6 8.47 1.26 -5.74
CA SER A 6 7.65 1.99 -6.69
C SER A 6 6.18 1.62 -6.47
N ILE A 7 5.25 2.34 -7.08
CA ILE A 7 3.83 2.00 -6.97
C ILE A 7 3.59 0.67 -7.72
N PRO A 8 3.05 -0.37 -7.06
CA PRO A 8 2.73 -1.64 -7.70
C PRO A 8 1.64 -1.49 -8.76
N VAL A 9 1.68 -2.39 -9.74
CA VAL A 9 0.60 -2.54 -10.75
C VAL A 9 -0.46 -3.56 -10.34
N GLU A 10 -0.23 -4.29 -9.24
CA GLU A 10 -1.20 -5.23 -8.70
C GLU A 10 -2.13 -4.52 -7.72
N ARG A 11 -3.43 -4.63 -7.98
CA ARG A 11 -4.46 -4.08 -7.10
C ARG A 11 -4.47 -4.80 -5.76
N GLY A 12 -4.56 -4.06 -4.66
CA GLY A 12 -4.71 -4.66 -3.33
C GLY A 12 -4.49 -3.69 -2.18
N LEU A 13 -4.58 -4.24 -0.97
CA LEU A 13 -4.21 -3.57 0.26
C LEU A 13 -2.71 -3.73 0.51
N TYR A 14 -2.04 -2.65 0.86
CA TYR A 14 -0.61 -2.62 1.14
C TYR A 14 -0.34 -1.89 2.45
N TRP A 15 0.75 -2.27 3.12
CA TRP A 15 1.33 -1.48 4.20
C TRP A 15 2.31 -0.48 3.62
N TYR A 16 2.04 0.81 3.82
CA TYR A 16 2.93 1.91 3.46
C TYR A 16 3.83 2.27 4.62
N PHE A 17 5.14 2.11 4.43
CA PHE A 17 6.18 2.50 5.37
C PHE A 17 6.71 3.87 4.96
N GLU A 18 6.25 4.90 5.69
CA GLU A 18 6.71 6.28 5.53
C GLU A 18 8.00 6.50 6.33
N LYS A 19 8.94 7.25 5.76
CA LYS A 19 10.21 7.55 6.43
C LYS A 19 9.98 8.32 7.73
N GLY A 20 10.58 7.85 8.82
CA GLY A 20 10.48 8.50 10.13
C GLY A 20 9.18 8.26 10.88
N LYS A 21 8.27 7.43 10.35
CA LYS A 21 7.13 6.91 11.12
C LYS A 21 7.46 5.54 11.69
N ALA A 22 7.06 5.32 12.94
CA ALA A 22 7.23 4.04 13.61
C ALA A 22 6.27 2.96 13.08
N GLU A 23 5.07 3.38 12.67
CA GLU A 23 4.01 2.45 12.25
C GLU A 23 3.69 2.61 10.77
N PRO A 24 3.56 1.50 10.02
CA PRO A 24 3.07 1.55 8.65
C PRO A 24 1.59 1.90 8.62
N ARG A 25 1.16 2.54 7.54
CA ARG A 25 -0.25 2.88 7.31
C ARG A 25 -0.86 1.97 6.24
N PRO A 26 -2.12 1.56 6.38
CA PRO A 26 -2.77 0.78 5.35
C PRO A 26 -3.14 1.69 4.18
N VAL A 27 -2.87 1.23 2.96
CA VAL A 27 -3.18 1.96 1.72
C VAL A 27 -3.76 1.01 0.66
N MET A 28 -4.56 1.56 -0.24
CA MET A 28 -5.13 0.87 -1.38
C MET A 28 -4.37 1.24 -2.64
N VAL A 29 -3.91 0.24 -3.38
CA VAL A 29 -3.43 0.38 -4.77
C VAL A 29 -4.54 -0.13 -5.67
N ASP A 30 -5.03 0.72 -6.57
CA ASP A 30 -6.03 0.33 -7.58
C ASP A 30 -5.70 1.00 -8.92
N PRO A 31 -4.87 0.37 -9.77
CA PRO A 31 -4.40 0.98 -11.02
C PRO A 31 -5.51 1.22 -12.05
N THR A 32 -6.67 0.56 -11.87
CA THR A 32 -7.86 0.77 -12.71
C THR A 32 -8.61 2.05 -12.36
N ARG A 33 -8.48 2.52 -11.11
CA ARG A 33 -9.10 3.76 -10.62
C ARG A 33 -8.09 4.91 -10.53
N TRP A 34 -6.85 4.61 -10.14
CA TRP A 34 -5.79 5.59 -9.90
C TRP A 34 -4.48 5.11 -10.54
N VAL A 35 -4.15 5.67 -11.70
CA VAL A 35 -2.93 5.36 -12.42
C VAL A 35 -1.71 5.85 -11.63
N ASN A 36 -0.76 4.94 -11.33
CA ASN A 36 0.49 5.22 -10.61
C ASN A 36 0.30 5.91 -9.24
N LYS A 37 -0.79 5.61 -8.54
CA LYS A 37 -1.08 6.17 -7.23
C LYS A 37 -1.60 5.10 -6.27
N PHE A 38 -1.37 5.34 -4.99
CA PHE A 38 -2.11 4.69 -3.91
C PHE A 38 -2.85 5.72 -3.08
N LYS A 39 -3.86 5.25 -2.35
CA LYS A 39 -4.69 6.08 -1.49
C LYS A 39 -4.74 5.51 -0.09
N SER A 40 -4.50 6.35 0.92
CA SER A 40 -4.72 6.00 2.31
C SER A 40 -6.19 6.11 2.68
N PHE A 41 -6.59 5.44 3.77
CA PHE A 41 -7.98 5.41 4.24
C PHE A 41 -8.52 6.79 4.65
N ASN A 42 -7.65 7.73 5.02
CA ASN A 42 -8.03 9.13 5.32
C ASN A 42 -8.23 9.97 4.04
N GLY A 43 -8.12 9.37 2.85
CA GLY A 43 -8.33 10.04 1.56
C GLY A 43 -7.10 10.72 0.96
N SER A 44 -5.94 10.72 1.63
CA SER A 44 -4.71 11.23 1.04
C SER A 44 -4.24 10.33 -0.11
N GLU A 45 -3.75 10.95 -1.18
CA GLU A 45 -3.23 10.26 -2.37
C GLU A 45 -1.73 10.51 -2.50
N GLN A 46 -1.00 9.50 -2.98
CA GLN A 46 0.44 9.60 -3.19
C GLN A 46 0.82 8.90 -4.49
N ALA A 47 1.63 9.58 -5.30
CA ALA A 47 2.00 9.16 -6.66
C ALA A 47 3.46 8.69 -6.80
N TRP A 48 4.25 8.77 -5.71
CA TRP A 48 5.65 8.36 -5.68
C TRP A 48 6.04 7.92 -4.26
N LEU A 49 7.13 7.18 -4.14
CA LEU A 49 7.75 6.82 -2.85
C LEU A 49 9.09 7.53 -2.76
N ALA A 50 9.35 8.23 -1.66
CA ALA A 50 10.64 8.86 -1.40
C ALA A 50 11.71 7.82 -1.00
N ASP A 51 12.97 8.24 -0.97
CA ASP A 51 14.05 7.34 -0.55
C ASP A 51 13.87 6.86 0.91
N GLY A 52 13.90 5.53 1.08
CA GLY A 52 13.60 4.85 2.34
C GLY A 52 12.13 4.48 2.53
N GLU A 53 11.21 4.97 1.69
CA GLU A 53 9.80 4.59 1.71
C GLU A 53 9.54 3.33 0.86
N TYR A 54 8.55 2.54 1.27
CA TYR A 54 8.17 1.35 0.51
C TYR A 54 6.74 0.89 0.83
N LEU A 55 6.20 0.09 -0.08
CA LEU A 55 4.95 -0.65 0.11
C LEU A 55 5.25 -2.12 0.35
N LEU A 56 4.48 -2.76 1.25
CA LEU A 56 4.56 -4.19 1.52
C LEU A 56 3.21 -4.86 1.25
N GLY A 57 3.17 -5.78 0.30
CA GLY A 57 1.92 -6.46 -0.08
C GLY A 57 1.93 -7.05 -1.49
N PRO A 58 0.74 -7.36 -2.04
CA PRO A 58 -0.56 -7.15 -1.41
C PRO A 58 -0.75 -7.99 -0.14
N GLN A 59 -1.56 -7.49 0.79
CA GLN A 59 -1.95 -8.22 1.99
C GLN A 59 -2.96 -9.30 1.59
N PRO A 60 -2.81 -10.54 2.07
CA PRO A 60 -3.80 -11.57 1.83
C PRO A 60 -5.14 -11.14 2.44
N VAL A 61 -6.23 -11.50 1.77
CA VAL A 61 -7.55 -11.42 2.40
C VAL A 61 -7.48 -12.27 3.68
N PRO A 62 -7.97 -11.78 4.83
CA PRO A 62 -8.06 -12.62 6.03
C PRO A 62 -8.73 -13.93 5.63
N ALA A 63 -8.08 -15.06 5.90
CA ALA A 63 -8.75 -16.33 5.75
C ALA A 63 -9.94 -16.28 6.71
N ASP A 64 -11.16 -16.53 6.21
CA ASP A 64 -12.33 -16.73 7.06
C ASP A 64 -11.93 -17.72 8.15
N GLN A 65 -11.72 -17.23 9.37
CA GLN A 65 -11.56 -18.11 10.51
C GLN A 65 -12.97 -18.59 10.82
N PRO A 66 -13.30 -19.89 10.65
CA PRO A 66 -14.58 -20.37 11.13
C PRO A 66 -14.63 -20.16 12.64
N GLU A 67 -15.69 -19.48 13.10
CA GLU A 67 -16.08 -19.42 14.53
C GLU A 67 -16.29 -20.82 15.12
#